data_AF-A0A7S2JT50-F1
#
_entry.id   AF-A0A7S2JT50-F1
#
_cell.length_a   1.000
_cell.length_b   1.000
_cell.length_c   1.000
_cell.angle_alpha   90.00
_cell.angle_beta   90.00
_cell.angle_gamma   90.00
#
_symmetry.space_group_name_H-M   'P 1'
#
loop_
_entity.id
_entity.type
_entity.pdbx_description
1 polymer ?
#
loop_
_entity_poly.entity_id
_entity_poly.type
_entity_poly.pdbx_seq_one_letter_code
_entity_poly.pdbx_strand_id
1 'polypeptide(L)'
;AAAVSFRERPERLDLEAVQSVAAGFEHSIFLCRDGVVFTVGDNAWGQLGDGTQVSRRRPVRVPLAGVEAISAGGHHSVFLLPNGTALAAGLNVRGQLGDGSRRKRR
;
A
#
# COMPACT_ATOMS: atom_id res chain seq x y z
N ALA A 1 -9.57 26.14 7.27
CA ALA A 1 -9.38 24.74 7.69
C ALA A 1 -10.26 23.87 6.83
N ALA A 2 -9.72 22.88 6.10
CA ALA A 2 -10.56 21.95 5.34
C ALA A 2 -11.34 21.10 6.35
N ALA A 3 -12.67 21.07 6.22
CA ALA A 3 -13.52 20.24 7.07
C ALA A 3 -13.08 18.77 6.95
N VAL A 4 -12.84 18.13 8.10
CA VAL A 4 -12.66 16.68 8.15
C VAL A 4 -14.00 16.07 7.74
N SER A 5 -14.03 15.42 6.58
CA SER A 5 -15.19 14.68 6.10
C SER A 5 -15.03 13.23 6.56
N PHE A 6 -15.92 12.78 7.43
CA PHE A 6 -16.01 11.39 7.86
C PHE A 6 -17.25 10.74 7.23
N ARG A 7 -17.16 9.44 6.95
CA ARG A 7 -18.29 8.63 6.53
C ARG A 7 -18.74 7.80 7.73
N GLU A 8 -19.97 8.02 8.18
CA GLU A 8 -20.58 7.28 9.31
C GLU A 8 -21.08 5.88 8.92
N ARG A 9 -21.01 5.53 7.62
CA ARG A 9 -21.50 4.26 7.07
C ARG A 9 -20.50 3.69 6.08
N PRO A 10 -20.44 2.34 5.93
CA PRO A 10 -19.66 1.72 4.86
C PRO A 10 -20.14 2.22 3.49
N GLU A 11 -19.19 2.59 2.63
CA GLU A 11 -19.43 2.93 1.23
C GLU A 11 -18.74 1.91 0.33
N ARG A 12 -19.40 1.52 -0.76
CA ARG A 12 -18.79 0.64 -1.76
C ARG A 12 -17.64 1.38 -2.45
N LEU A 13 -16.46 0.76 -2.46
CA LEU A 13 -15.35 1.19 -3.31
C LEU A 13 -15.57 0.65 -4.73
N ASP A 14 -15.19 1.46 -5.72
CA ASP A 14 -15.17 1.05 -7.13
C ASP A 14 -13.91 0.22 -7.42
N LEU A 15 -13.86 -0.96 -6.79
CA LEU A 15 -12.82 -1.97 -6.93
C LEU A 15 -13.51 -3.32 -7.16
N GLU A 16 -13.03 -4.08 -8.13
CA GLU A 16 -13.61 -5.35 -8.50
C GLU A 16 -12.72 -6.52 -8.06
N ALA A 17 -13.34 -7.64 -7.72
CA ALA A 17 -12.67 -8.90 -7.38
C ALA A 17 -11.58 -8.80 -6.29
N VAL A 18 -11.74 -7.93 -5.29
CA VAL A 18 -10.83 -7.87 -4.12
C VAL A 18 -10.92 -9.20 -3.35
N GLN A 19 -9.78 -9.82 -3.08
CA GLN A 19 -9.65 -11.07 -2.32
C GLN A 19 -8.99 -10.90 -0.96
N SER A 20 -8.15 -9.88 -0.79
CA SER A 20 -7.44 -9.62 0.47
C SER A 20 -7.24 -8.11 0.66
N VAL A 21 -7.17 -7.69 1.92
CA VAL A 21 -6.99 -6.29 2.32
C VAL A 21 -5.98 -6.19 3.45
N ALA A 22 -5.26 -5.08 3.51
CA ALA A 22 -4.40 -4.71 4.63
C ALA A 22 -4.55 -3.21 4.93
N ALA A 23 -4.53 -2.83 6.21
CA ALA A 23 -4.62 -1.45 6.64
C ALA A 23 -3.40 -1.09 7.50
N GLY A 24 -2.68 -0.05 7.09
CA GLY A 24 -1.62 0.58 7.88
C GLY A 24 -2.17 1.72 8.73
N PHE A 25 -1.29 2.60 9.23
CA PHE A 25 -1.71 3.73 10.06
C PHE A 25 -2.57 4.73 9.29
N GLU A 26 -2.15 5.11 8.09
CA GLU A 26 -2.83 6.13 7.25
C GLU A 26 -2.98 5.70 5.78
N HIS A 27 -2.83 4.40 5.48
CA HIS A 27 -2.98 3.86 4.13
C HIS A 27 -3.65 2.49 4.14
N SER A 28 -4.19 2.08 3.00
CA SER A 28 -4.78 0.75 2.81
C SER A 28 -4.30 0.12 1.51
N ILE A 29 -4.28 -1.21 1.49
CA ILE A 29 -3.86 -2.05 0.37
C ILE A 29 -5.00 -3.01 0.06
N PHE A 30 -5.33 -3.15 -1.22
CA PHE A 30 -6.34 -4.08 -1.74
C PHE A 30 -5.67 -4.98 -2.77
N LEU A 31 -5.76 -6.29 -2.57
CA LEU A 31 -5.29 -7.30 -3.51
C LEU A 31 -6.48 -7.92 -4.23
N CYS A 32 -6.49 -7.85 -5.56
CA CYS A 32 -7.48 -8.48 -6.43
C CYS A 32 -7.12 -9.94 -6.74
N ARG A 33 -8.12 -10.75 -7.14
CA ARG A 33 -7.97 -12.18 -7.48
C ARG A 33 -6.97 -12.46 -8.61
N ASP A 34 -6.75 -11.49 -9.49
CA ASP A 34 -5.81 -11.56 -10.61
C ASP A 34 -4.37 -11.14 -10.22
N GLY A 35 -4.13 -10.85 -8.94
CA GLY A 35 -2.83 -10.40 -8.45
C GLY A 35 -2.55 -8.91 -8.65
N VAL A 36 -3.54 -8.12 -9.11
CA VAL A 36 -3.44 -6.66 -9.16
C VAL A 36 -3.58 -6.08 -7.75
N VAL A 37 -2.74 -5.09 -7.43
CA VAL A 37 -2.77 -4.40 -6.14
C VAL A 37 -3.12 -2.93 -6.31
N PHE A 38 -4.05 -2.46 -5.48
CA PHE A 38 -4.37 -1.06 -5.32
C PHE A 38 -3.99 -0.56 -3.94
N THR A 39 -3.51 0.68 -3.84
CA THR A 39 -3.19 1.35 -2.59
C THR A 39 -3.86 2.72 -2.53
N VAL A 40 -4.19 3.20 -1.32
CA VAL A 40 -4.82 4.51 -1.10
C VAL A 40 -4.39 5.08 0.25
N GLY A 41 -4.46 6.40 0.41
CA GLY A 41 -4.18 7.10 1.66
C GLY A 41 -2.90 7.91 1.61
N ASP A 42 -2.25 8.05 2.76
CA ASP A 42 -0.98 8.77 2.89
C ASP A 42 0.15 8.08 2.12
N ASN A 43 1.00 8.90 1.50
CA ASN A 43 2.16 8.45 0.76
C ASN A 43 3.42 9.27 1.06
N ALA A 44 3.48 9.97 2.19
CA ALA A 44 4.61 10.85 2.51
C ALA A 44 5.97 10.10 2.46
N TRP A 45 5.95 8.79 2.76
CA TRP A 45 7.13 7.93 2.78
C TRP A 45 7.25 7.02 1.57
N GLY A 46 6.31 7.08 0.61
CA GLY A 46 6.26 6.15 -0.53
C GLY A 46 5.60 4.82 -0.20
N GLN A 47 4.84 4.73 0.89
CA GLN A 47 4.22 3.48 1.37
C GLN A 47 3.15 2.93 0.41
N LEU A 48 2.63 3.72 -0.52
CA LEU A 48 1.73 3.24 -1.56
C LEU A 48 2.43 2.41 -2.64
N GLY A 49 3.77 2.50 -2.76
CA GLY A 49 4.54 1.74 -3.74
C GLY A 49 4.32 2.15 -5.20
N ASP A 50 3.62 3.26 -5.47
CA ASP A 50 3.26 3.75 -6.81
C ASP A 50 4.39 4.49 -7.54
N GLY A 51 5.63 4.41 -7.03
CA GLY A 51 6.78 5.15 -7.53
C GLY A 51 6.81 6.63 -7.13
N THR A 52 5.85 7.10 -6.32
CA THR A 52 5.77 8.51 -5.91
C THR A 52 5.77 8.68 -4.38
N GLN A 53 5.71 9.93 -3.91
CA GLN A 53 5.43 10.30 -2.52
C GLN A 53 4.17 11.17 -2.40
N VAL A 54 3.24 11.02 -3.35
CA VAL A 54 2.04 11.85 -3.41
C VAL A 54 0.87 11.04 -2.86
N SER A 55 0.24 11.55 -1.79
CA SER A 55 -0.91 10.90 -1.16
C SER A 55 -2.08 10.79 -2.14
N ARG A 56 -2.82 9.69 -2.06
CA ARG A 56 -3.91 9.36 -3.00
C ARG A 56 -5.22 9.29 -2.26
N ARG A 57 -6.20 10.08 -2.71
CA ARG A 57 -7.58 10.05 -2.17
C ARG A 57 -8.47 8.99 -2.83
N ARG A 58 -7.96 8.36 -3.89
CA ARG A 58 -8.60 7.27 -4.61
C ARG A 58 -7.59 6.12 -4.77
N PRO A 59 -8.03 4.87 -4.84
CA PRO A 59 -7.15 3.75 -5.12
C PRO A 59 -6.28 4.00 -6.34
N VAL A 60 -4.97 3.81 -6.21
CA VAL A 60 -3.99 3.83 -7.30
C VAL A 60 -3.42 2.44 -7.46
N ARG A 61 -3.20 2.02 -8.71
CA ARG A 61 -2.57 0.73 -9.00
C ARG A 61 -1.08 0.80 -8.67
N VAL A 62 -0.58 -0.21 -7.96
CA VAL A 62 0.86 -0.42 -7.75
C VAL A 62 1.46 -1.04 -9.02
N PRO A 63 2.62 -0.60 -9.52
CA PRO A 63 3.27 -1.13 -10.72
C PRO A 63 3.92 -2.51 -10.47
N LEU A 64 3.15 -3.45 -9.92
CA LEU A 64 3.50 -4.85 -9.70
C LEU A 64 2.46 -5.74 -10.39
N ALA A 65 2.83 -7.00 -10.64
CA ALA A 65 1.96 -7.99 -11.24
C ALA A 65 2.05 -9.32 -10.48
N GLY A 66 0.93 -10.03 -10.38
CA GLY A 66 0.88 -11.36 -9.80
C GLY A 66 1.19 -11.39 -8.30
N VAL A 67 0.84 -10.35 -7.54
CA VAL A 67 1.04 -10.36 -6.09
C VAL A 67 0.15 -11.44 -5.46
N GLU A 68 0.70 -12.25 -4.57
CA GLU A 68 0.01 -13.36 -3.91
C GLU A 68 -0.45 -12.99 -2.49
N ALA A 69 0.35 -12.20 -1.78
CA ALA A 69 0.01 -11.74 -0.44
C ALA A 69 0.45 -10.29 -0.20
N ILE A 70 -0.24 -9.64 0.73
CA ILE A 70 -0.02 -8.25 1.11
C ILE A 70 0.04 -8.12 2.64
N SER A 71 0.82 -7.16 3.13
CA SER A 71 0.80 -6.73 4.52
C SER A 71 1.09 -5.23 4.61
N ALA A 72 0.56 -4.57 5.64
CA ALA A 72 0.76 -3.16 5.90
C ALA A 72 1.20 -2.96 7.36
N GLY A 73 2.28 -2.21 7.55
CA GLY A 73 2.67 -1.67 8.85
C GLY A 73 2.25 -0.21 9.01
N GLY A 74 2.81 0.49 9.99
CA GLY A 74 2.45 1.89 10.26
C GLY A 74 2.55 2.79 9.01
N HIS A 75 3.74 2.85 8.40
CA HIS A 75 4.00 3.63 7.19
C HIS A 75 4.81 2.85 6.15
N HIS A 76 4.61 1.54 6.05
CA HIS A 76 5.24 0.71 5.01
C HIS A 76 4.31 -0.42 4.57
N SER A 77 4.54 -0.90 3.35
CA SER A 77 3.81 -2.00 2.71
C SER A 77 4.77 -3.11 2.35
N VAL A 78 4.30 -4.35 2.38
CA VAL A 78 5.02 -5.54 1.92
C VAL A 78 4.13 -6.31 0.94
N PHE A 79 4.73 -6.77 -0.16
CA PHE A 79 4.10 -7.53 -1.23
C PHE A 79 4.88 -8.83 -1.44
N LEU A 80 4.19 -9.96 -1.45
CA LEU A 80 4.78 -11.27 -1.75
C LEU A 80 4.45 -11.67 -3.20
N LEU A 81 5.48 -12.00 -3.96
CA LEU A 81 5.35 -12.55 -5.31
C LEU A 81 5.32 -14.09 -5.28
N PRO A 82 4.80 -14.76 -6.33
CA PRO A 82 4.59 -16.21 -6.32
C PRO A 82 5.89 -17.03 -6.28
N ASN A 83 7.01 -16.42 -6.64
CA ASN A 83 8.34 -17.04 -6.55
C ASN A 83 8.97 -16.91 -5.15
N GLY A 84 8.21 -16.45 -4.15
CA GLY A 84 8.70 -16.21 -2.80
C GLY A 84 9.47 -14.89 -2.62
N THR A 85 9.61 -14.08 -3.68
CA THR A 85 10.24 -12.75 -3.55
C THR A 85 9.32 -11.81 -2.77
N ALA A 86 9.81 -11.24 -1.68
CA ALA A 86 9.14 -10.15 -0.97
C ALA A 86 9.67 -8.79 -1.44
N LEU A 87 8.75 -7.86 -1.70
CA LEU A 87 9.04 -6.46 -2.00
C LEU A 87 8.46 -5.58 -0.90
N ALA A 88 9.16 -4.50 -0.53
CA ALA A 88 8.70 -3.57 0.49
C ALA A 88 8.82 -2.12 0.02
N ALA A 89 7.89 -1.27 0.44
CA ALA A 89 7.87 0.16 0.14
C ALA A 89 7.46 0.99 1.36
N GLY A 90 7.98 2.21 1.50
CA GLY A 90 7.59 3.15 2.54
C GLY A 90 8.71 3.55 3.50
N LEU A 91 8.32 3.88 4.73
CA LEU A 91 9.19 4.34 5.80
C LEU A 91 10.24 3.29 6.15
N ASN A 92 11.53 3.69 6.14
CA ASN A 92 12.64 2.80 6.48
C ASN A 92 13.52 3.29 7.65
N VAL A 93 13.06 4.24 8.47
CA VAL A 93 13.88 4.86 9.53
C VAL A 93 14.34 3.88 10.61
N ARG A 94 13.65 2.73 10.78
CA ARG A 94 14.04 1.65 11.69
C ARG A 94 14.51 0.38 10.97
N GLY A 95 14.64 0.40 9.64
CA GLY A 95 14.96 -0.79 8.85
C GLY A 95 13.74 -1.64 8.53
N GLN A 96 12.53 -1.05 8.49
CA GLN A 96 11.29 -1.78 8.24
C GLN A 96 11.25 -2.49 6.88
N LEU A 97 12.05 -2.06 5.90
CA LEU A 97 12.09 -2.68 4.57
C LEU A 97 12.95 -3.95 4.51
N GLY A 98 13.73 -4.26 5.54
CA GLY A 98 14.47 -5.52 5.65
C GLY A 98 15.65 -5.67 4.66
N ASP A 99 16.04 -4.61 3.94
CA ASP A 99 17.11 -4.63 2.93
C ASP A 99 18.52 -4.45 3.52
N GLY A 100 18.67 -4.57 4.84
CA GLY A 100 19.91 -4.28 5.56
C GLY A 100 20.26 -2.80 5.66
N SER A 101 19.40 -1.90 5.17
CA SER A 101 19.59 -0.46 5.19
C SER A 101 18.54 0.27 6.02
N ARG A 102 18.77 1.56 6.28
CA ARG A 102 17.78 2.50 6.85
C ARG A 102 17.52 3.69 5.93
N ARG A 103 17.97 3.61 4.67
CA ARG A 103 17.90 4.72 3.71
C ARG A 103 16.87 4.40 2.64
N LYS A 104 16.26 5.44 2.08
CA LYS A 104 15.42 5.33 0.89
C LYS A 104 16.34 5.21 -0.33
N ARG A 105 16.18 4.17 -1.15
CA ARG A 105 16.72 4.16 -2.52
C ARG A 105 15.74 4.90 -3.44
N ARG A 106 16.27 5.79 -4.28
CA ARG A 106 15.53 6.46 -5.36
C ARG A 106 15.46 5.53 -6.55
#